data_AF-A0A0A8K5N0-F1
#
_entry.id   AF-A0A0A8K5N0-F1
#
_cell.length_a   1.000
_cell.length_b   1.000
_cell.length_c   1.000
_cell.angle_alpha   90.00
_cell.angle_beta   90.00
_cell.angle_gamma   90.00
#
_symmetry.space_group_name_H-M   'P 1'
#
loop_
_entity.id
_entity.type
_entity.pdbx_description
1 polymer ?
#
loop_
_entity_poly.entity_id
_entity_poly.type
_entity_poly.pdbx_seq_one_letter_code
_entity_poly.pdbx_strand_id
1 'polypeptide(L)'
;MAMSEGLVFAFVIAVGFVTAGVLSSFVQLVSGQPMRFFVEHRSLAASIGSVLLRVLAGPEILMRNAWRGMIVEKRPQGWFWLASGIAGFWSLLIGCLLIDILLNV
;
A
#
# COMPACT_ATOMS: atom_id res chain seq x y z
N MET A 1 -13.87 -9.04 27.13
CA MET A 1 -13.04 -7.82 27.00
C MET A 1 -13.24 -7.33 25.58
N ALA A 2 -14.00 -6.24 25.38
CA ALA A 2 -14.16 -5.67 24.04
C ALA A 2 -12.82 -5.08 23.58
N MET A 3 -12.46 -5.28 22.31
CA MET A 3 -11.27 -4.67 21.72
C MET A 3 -11.45 -3.15 21.72
N SER A 4 -10.42 -2.40 22.12
CA SER A 4 -10.50 -0.93 22.08
C SER A 4 -10.64 -0.46 20.63
N GLU A 5 -11.35 0.64 20.40
CA GLU A 5 -11.55 1.23 19.07
C GLU A 5 -10.21 1.49 18.36
N GLY A 6 -9.21 1.97 19.10
CA GLY A 6 -7.86 2.17 18.58
C GLY A 6 -7.20 0.89 18.07
N LEU A 7 -7.41 -0.25 18.75
CA LEU A 7 -6.91 -1.54 18.29
C LEU A 7 -7.64 -2.01 17.01
N VAL A 8 -8.94 -1.72 16.88
CA VAL A 8 -9.69 -1.99 15.65
C VAL A 8 -9.08 -1.21 14.49
N PHE A 9 -8.87 0.11 14.64
CA PHE A 9 -8.25 0.94 13.61
C PHE A 9 -6.84 0.45 13.25
N ALA A 10 -6.01 0.15 14.25
CA ALA A 10 -4.66 -0.36 14.03
C ALA A 10 -4.67 -1.70 13.27
N PHE A 11 -5.60 -2.60 13.61
CA PHE A 11 -5.76 -3.88 12.92
C PHE A 11 -6.17 -3.68 11.46
N VAL A 12 -7.17 -2.83 11.20
CA VAL A 12 -7.65 -2.56 9.83
C VAL A 12 -6.54 -1.95 8.97
N ILE A 13 -5.78 -0.98 9.51
CA ILE A 13 -4.62 -0.40 8.85
C ILE A 13 -3.58 -1.49 8.55
N ALA A 14 -3.28 -2.36 9.52
CA ALA A 14 -2.33 -3.44 9.34
C ALA A 14 -2.75 -4.41 8.22
N VAL A 15 -4.04 -4.79 8.16
CA VAL A 15 -4.59 -5.63 7.09
C VAL A 15 -4.35 -5.00 5.72
N GLY A 16 -4.68 -3.72 5.56
CA GLY A 16 -4.47 -3.03 4.29
C GLY A 16 -3.00 -2.90 3.91
N PHE A 17 -2.14 -2.55 4.87
CA PHE A 17 -0.71 -2.37 4.62
C PHE A 17 -0.01 -3.69 4.28
N VAL A 18 -0.31 -4.76 5.02
CA VAL A 18 0.22 -6.11 4.74
C VAL A 18 -0.25 -6.60 3.37
N THR A 19 -1.51 -6.38 3.03
CA THR A 19 -2.03 -6.77 1.71
C THR A 19 -1.33 -6.03 0.57
N ALA A 20 -1.13 -4.71 0.72
CA ALA A 20 -0.35 -3.91 -0.22
C ALA A 20 1.08 -4.46 -0.39
N GLY A 21 1.72 -4.84 0.73
CA GLY A 21 3.05 -5.45 0.73
C GLY A 21 3.09 -6.79 0.01
N VAL A 22 2.20 -7.71 0.35
CA VAL A 22 2.10 -9.03 -0.29
C VAL A 22 1.90 -8.89 -1.80
N LEU A 23 1.01 -7.99 -2.22
CA LEU A 23 0.74 -7.76 -3.64
C LEU A 23 1.95 -7.19 -4.38
N SER A 24 2.62 -6.20 -3.80
CA SER A 24 3.83 -5.59 -4.36
C SER A 24 4.97 -6.61 -4.47
N SER A 25 5.20 -7.41 -3.42
CA SER A 25 6.20 -8.48 -3.39
C SER A 25 5.90 -9.58 -4.39
N PHE A 26 4.63 -10.00 -4.51
CA PHE A 26 4.23 -11.01 -5.51
C PHE A 26 4.49 -10.52 -6.93
N VAL A 27 4.13 -9.28 -7.25
CA VAL A 27 4.41 -8.71 -8.57
C VAL A 27 5.90 -8.59 -8.81
N GLN A 28 6.70 -8.21 -7.80
CA GLN A 28 8.15 -8.18 -7.92
C GLN A 28 8.73 -9.58 -8.16
N LEU A 29 8.21 -10.61 -7.49
CA LEU A 29 8.63 -11.99 -7.68
C LEU A 29 8.40 -12.46 -9.13
N VAL A 30 7.26 -12.13 -9.72
CA VAL A 30 6.90 -12.58 -11.07
C VAL A 30 7.54 -11.70 -12.16
N SER A 31 7.70 -10.40 -11.94
CA SER A 31 8.23 -9.46 -12.94
C SER A 31 9.73 -9.22 -12.85
N GLY A 32 10.38 -9.61 -11.74
CA GLY A 32 11.77 -9.31 -11.45
C GLY A 32 12.06 -7.83 -11.15
N GLN A 33 11.03 -6.97 -11.11
CA GLN A 33 11.18 -5.52 -10.91
C GLN A 33 10.24 -5.03 -9.80
N PRO A 34 10.71 -4.17 -8.87
CA PRO A 34 9.84 -3.61 -7.86
C PRO A 34 8.78 -2.71 -8.49
N MET A 35 7.54 -2.77 -7.97
CA MET A 35 6.45 -1.95 -8.47
C MET A 35 6.75 -0.44 -8.28
N ARG A 36 6.29 0.40 -9.21
CA ARG A 36 6.44 1.86 -9.12
C ARG A 36 5.12 2.51 -9.51
N PHE A 37 4.91 3.76 -9.09
CA PHE A 37 3.74 4.54 -9.49
C PHE A 37 3.69 4.84 -11.01
N PHE A 38 4.76 4.54 -11.75
CA PHE A 38 4.78 4.64 -13.20
C PHE A 38 3.92 3.57 -13.86
N VAL A 39 3.10 3.98 -14.82
CA VAL A 39 2.28 3.11 -15.66
C VAL A 39 2.84 3.15 -17.08
N GLU A 40 3.21 1.99 -17.61
CA GLU A 40 3.62 1.85 -19.01
C GLU A 40 2.36 1.66 -19.87
N HIS A 41 2.20 2.48 -20.92
CA HIS A 41 1.06 2.35 -21.80
C HIS A 41 1.23 1.13 -22.71
N ARG A 42 0.33 0.16 -22.58
CA ARG A 42 0.25 -1.02 -23.44
C ARG A 42 -1.12 -1.04 -24.13
N SER A 43 -1.99 -1.99 -23.77
CA SER A 43 -3.41 -1.96 -24.15
C SER A 43 -4.25 -1.28 -23.07
N LEU A 44 -5.47 -0.87 -23.42
CA LEU A 44 -6.41 -0.26 -22.46
C LEU A 44 -6.67 -1.19 -21.26
N ALA A 45 -6.98 -2.46 -21.52
CA ALA A 45 -7.25 -3.45 -20.48
C ALA A 45 -6.05 -3.67 -19.56
N ALA A 46 -4.84 -3.81 -20.14
CA ALA A 46 -3.62 -3.95 -19.36
C ALA A 46 -3.33 -2.70 -18.52
N SER A 47 -3.60 -1.50 -19.07
CA SER A 47 -3.39 -0.24 -18.36
C SER A 47 -4.33 -0.12 -17.16
N ILE A 48 -5.61 -0.45 -17.32
CA ILE A 48 -6.60 -0.45 -16.23
C ILE A 48 -6.17 -1.41 -15.12
N GLY A 49 -5.85 -2.67 -15.47
CA GLY A 49 -5.38 -3.66 -14.49
C GLY A 49 -4.11 -3.20 -13.76
N SER A 50 -3.18 -2.57 -14.49
CA SER A 50 -1.94 -2.04 -13.94
C SER A 50 -2.17 -0.91 -12.92
N VAL A 51 -3.19 -0.05 -13.16
CA VAL A 51 -3.58 1.02 -12.25
C VAL A 51 -4.22 0.43 -11.00
N LEU A 52 -5.17 -0.50 -11.14
CA LEU A 52 -5.84 -1.14 -10.00
C LEU A 52 -4.82 -1.85 -9.08
N LEU A 53 -3.89 -2.59 -9.65
CA LEU A 53 -2.78 -3.21 -8.91
C LEU A 53 -1.97 -2.18 -8.11
N ARG A 54 -1.64 -1.04 -8.72
CA ARG A 54 -0.90 0.05 -8.05
C ARG A 54 -1.72 0.76 -7.00
N VAL A 55 -3.04 0.85 -7.17
CA VAL A 55 -3.92 1.43 -6.16
C VAL A 55 -3.91 0.57 -4.89
N LEU A 56 -3.92 -0.75 -5.04
CA LEU A 56 -3.84 -1.68 -3.92
C LEU A 56 -2.43 -1.77 -3.30
N ALA A 57 -1.38 -1.73 -4.13
CA ALA A 57 0.01 -1.76 -3.66
C ALA A 57 0.55 -0.38 -3.19
N GLY A 58 -0.24 0.68 -3.36
CA GLY A 58 0.14 2.08 -3.15
C GLY A 58 0.82 2.36 -1.80
N PRO A 59 0.29 1.89 -0.66
CA PRO A 59 0.92 2.12 0.65
C PRO A 59 2.35 1.58 0.74
N GLU A 60 2.62 0.40 0.19
CA GLU A 60 3.97 -0.18 0.22
C GLU A 60 4.91 0.58 -0.72
N ILE A 61 4.46 0.93 -1.93
CA ILE A 61 5.29 1.70 -2.89
C ILE A 61 5.66 3.05 -2.27
N LEU A 62 4.70 3.74 -1.65
CA LEU A 62 4.92 5.02 -1.00
C LEU A 62 5.90 4.89 0.17
N MET A 63 5.69 3.91 1.06
CA MET A 63 6.56 3.69 2.22
C MET A 63 7.97 3.29 1.82
N ARG A 64 8.14 2.43 0.81
CA ARG A 64 9.46 2.07 0.29
C ARG A 64 10.20 3.28 -0.28
N ASN A 65 9.50 4.15 -1.01
CA ASN A 65 10.08 5.38 -1.54
C ASN A 65 10.44 6.37 -0.42
N ALA A 66 9.57 6.52 0.59
CA ALA A 66 9.82 7.40 1.73
C ALA A 66 11.01 6.92 2.58
N TRP A 67 11.07 5.63 2.88
CA TRP A 67 12.17 5.00 3.62
C TRP A 67 13.49 5.15 2.86
N ARG A 68 13.50 4.85 1.56
CA ARG A 68 14.68 5.05 0.70
C ARG A 68 15.09 6.52 0.63
N GLY A 69 14.12 7.44 0.51
CA GLY A 69 14.37 8.88 0.50
C GLY A 69 15.00 9.37 1.81
N MET A 70 14.56 8.83 2.95
CA MET A 70 15.12 9.16 4.26
C MET A 70 16.53 8.61 4.43
N ILE A 71 16.78 7.34 4.08
CA ILE A 71 18.06 6.67 4.34
C ILE A 71 19.12 6.98 3.29
N VAL A 72 18.77 6.83 2.02
CA VAL A 72 19.73 6.90 0.90
C VAL A 72 19.90 8.34 0.45
N GLU A 73 18.79 9.07 0.29
CA GLU A 73 18.80 10.44 -0.21
C GLU A 73 18.91 11.48 0.90
N LYS A 74 18.94 11.05 2.17
CA LYS A 74 19.03 11.90 3.38
C LYS A 74 18.00 13.03 3.40
N ARG A 75 16.82 12.78 2.85
CA ARG A 75 15.71 13.74 2.88
C ARG A 75 15.26 13.98 4.33
N PRO A 76 14.76 15.19 4.66
CA PRO A 76 14.25 15.49 5.99
C PRO A 76 13.21 14.47 6.48
N GLN A 77 13.30 14.07 7.75
CA GLN A 77 12.40 13.07 8.35
C GLN A 77 10.92 13.46 8.30
N GLY A 78 10.60 14.75 8.20
CA GLY A 78 9.21 15.22 8.01
C GLY A 78 8.52 14.58 6.80
N TRP A 79 9.25 14.33 5.71
CA TRP A 79 8.72 13.66 4.52
C TRP A 79 8.35 12.20 4.79
N PHE A 80 9.11 11.53 5.66
CA PHE A 80 8.84 10.15 6.05
C PHE A 80 7.55 10.06 6.87
N TRP A 81 7.35 10.96 7.83
CA TRP A 81 6.14 10.99 8.65
C TRP A 81 4.89 11.36 7.86
N LEU A 82 5.01 12.33 6.94
CA LEU A 82 3.92 12.65 6.02
C LEU A 82 3.54 11.45 5.14
N ALA A 83 4.53 10.78 4.56
CA ALA A 83 4.30 9.57 3.76
C ALA A 83 3.69 8.44 4.60
N SER A 84 4.10 8.27 5.85
CA SER A 84 3.55 7.29 6.78
C SER A 84 2.09 7.56 7.11
N GLY A 85 1.70 8.82 7.33
CA GLY A 85 0.31 9.21 7.55
C GLY A 85 -0.57 8.92 6.33
N ILE A 86 -0.09 9.28 5.12
CA ILE A 86 -0.80 9.01 3.87
C ILE A 86 -0.92 7.50 3.63
N ALA A 87 0.17 6.75 3.80
CA ALA A 87 0.17 5.29 3.66
C ALA A 87 -0.75 4.61 4.68
N GLY A 88 -0.78 5.10 5.92
CA GLY A 88 -1.68 4.61 6.97
C GLY A 88 -3.15 4.86 6.63
N PHE A 89 -3.51 6.07 6.21
CA PHE A 89 -4.87 6.39 5.78
C PHE A 89 -5.29 5.57 4.55
N TRP A 90 -4.43 5.44 3.55
CA TRP A 90 -4.69 4.61 2.38
C TRP A 90 -4.87 3.14 2.78
N SER A 91 -4.02 2.63 3.67
CA SER A 91 -4.13 1.26 4.19
C SER A 91 -5.42 1.04 4.97
N LEU A 92 -5.92 2.04 5.71
CA LEU A 92 -7.22 1.97 6.37
C LEU A 92 -8.34 1.71 5.35
N LEU A 93 -8.37 2.46 4.25
CA LEU A 93 -9.39 2.29 3.20
C LEU A 93 -9.34 0.91 2.55
N ILE A 94 -8.13 0.43 2.23
CA ILE A 94 -7.92 -0.93 1.69
C ILE A 94 -8.35 -1.99 2.71
N GLY A 95 -7.99 -1.82 3.98
CA GLY A 95 -8.35 -2.73 5.06
C GLY A 95 -9.86 -2.83 5.25
N CYS A 96 -10.57 -1.70 5.29
CA CYS A 96 -12.03 -1.67 5.35
C CYS A 96 -12.66 -2.43 4.19
N LEU A 97 -12.22 -2.14 2.96
CA LEU A 97 -12.73 -2.81 1.75
C LEU A 97 -12.52 -4.33 1.82
N LEU A 98 -11.33 -4.79 2.22
CA LEU A 98 -11.02 -6.22 2.27
C LEU A 98 -11.78 -6.93 3.38
N ILE A 99 -11.87 -6.33 4.56
CA ILE A 99 -12.64 -6.91 5.67
C ILE A 99 -14.11 -7.00 5.29
N ASP A 100 -14.66 -5.95 4.67
CA ASP A 100 -16.04 -5.93 4.19
C ASP A 100 -16.29 -7.06 3.17
N ILE A 101 -15.42 -7.18 2.14
CA ILE A 101 -15.51 -8.27 1.17
C ILE A 101 -15.37 -9.64 1.85
N LEU A 102 -14.43 -9.83 2.78
CA LEU A 102 -14.17 -11.14 3.37
C LEU A 102 -15.26 -11.59 4.35
N LEU A 103 -15.97 -10.66 4.98
CA LEU A 103 -16.99 -10.98 5.99
C LEU A 103 -18.43 -10.90 5.45
N ASN A 104 -18.65 -10.19 4.34
CA ASN A 104 -19.97 -10.05 3.71
C ASN A 104 -20.12 -10.83 2.39
N VAL A 105 -19.17 -11.71 2.06
CA VAL A 105 -19.31 -12.76 1.03
C VAL A 105 -19.92 -14.01 1.65
#